data_AF-M7NXW4-F1
#
_entry.id   AF-M7NXW4-F1
#
_cell.length_a   1.000
_cell.length_b   1.000
_cell.length_c   1.000
_cell.angle_alpha   90.00
_cell.angle_beta   90.00
_cell.angle_gamma   90.00
#
_symmetry.space_group_name_H-M   'P 1'
#
loop_
_entity.id
_entity.type
_entity.pdbx_description
1 polymer ?
#
loop_
_entity_poly.entity_id
_entity_poly.type
_entity_poly.pdbx_seq_one_letter_code
_entity_poly.pdbx_strand_id
1 'polypeptide(L)'
;MQDKTYNEYLSLANHFLESRFTDSKPTVKTVSQMLCDVACEYRPAYWRRLKTALAVYAEDKGNAETAAIIRGLVNPTTSCSPHLKKHKQRRVKSVSDEDHETLIAHLKAHKDIECLAAVLTVYFTGCRPAEIQNISLDGNQTITIVSAKKIDAIRGCDRQLKLSDEAYQTLALLLPNIPHAKVGKTSDISRIQRRLQRHVKKIWPKRERHISLYSYRHQIGANLKASGFSRAEIAGIMGHSSHDSVDVYGDKRSSNQRLDVEALLACESLQSRHSP
;
A
#
# COMPACT_ATOMS: atom_id res chain seq x y z
N MET A 1 -15.70 12.03 2.08
CA MET A 1 -14.92 10.90 2.63
C MET A 1 -15.64 9.62 2.21
N GLN A 2 -14.95 8.53 1.82
CA GLN A 2 -15.64 7.27 1.47
C GLN A 2 -16.27 6.63 2.72
N ASP A 3 -17.50 6.10 2.61
CA ASP A 3 -18.28 5.54 3.74
C ASP A 3 -17.53 4.47 4.53
N LYS A 4 -16.78 3.61 3.84
CA LYS A 4 -15.95 2.59 4.51
C LYS A 4 -14.89 3.23 5.41
N THR A 5 -14.22 4.28 4.93
CA THR A 5 -13.19 4.98 5.71
C THR A 5 -13.81 5.70 6.91
N TYR A 6 -15.00 6.27 6.71
CA TYR A 6 -15.76 6.91 7.77
C TYR A 6 -16.11 5.92 8.89
N ASN A 7 -16.69 4.77 8.54
CA ASN A 7 -17.05 3.72 9.50
C ASN A 7 -15.84 3.14 10.24
N GLU A 8 -14.69 2.97 9.55
CA GLU A 8 -13.43 2.56 10.20
C GLU A 8 -12.94 3.59 11.23
N TYR A 9 -13.13 4.89 10.98
CA TYR A 9 -12.78 5.93 11.94
C TYR A 9 -13.71 5.93 13.14
N LEU A 10 -15.02 5.81 12.94
CA LEU A 10 -15.97 5.71 14.07
C LEU A 10 -15.67 4.50 14.95
N SER A 11 -15.44 3.33 14.34
CA SER A 11 -15.08 2.12 15.09
C SER A 11 -13.77 2.26 15.86
N LEU A 12 -12.73 2.86 15.25
CA LEU A 12 -11.45 3.09 15.91
C LEU A 12 -11.58 4.07 17.09
N ALA A 13 -12.34 5.15 16.91
CA ALA A 13 -12.58 6.15 17.95
C ALA A 13 -13.36 5.54 19.12
N ASN A 14 -14.45 4.82 18.85
CA ASN A 14 -15.24 4.13 19.88
C ASN A 14 -14.38 3.18 20.70
N HIS A 15 -13.61 2.31 20.04
CA HIS A 15 -12.74 1.38 20.75
C HIS A 15 -11.71 2.09 21.64
N PHE A 16 -11.13 3.20 21.17
CA PHE A 16 -10.22 3.99 21.99
C PHE A 16 -10.92 4.62 23.20
N LEU A 17 -12.11 5.19 23.01
CA LEU A 17 -12.87 5.81 24.09
C LEU A 17 -13.32 4.78 25.13
N GLU A 18 -13.88 3.65 24.69
CA GLU A 18 -14.30 2.54 25.57
C GLU A 18 -13.12 1.94 26.35
N SER A 19 -11.96 1.78 25.70
CA SER A 19 -10.78 1.19 26.35
C SER A 19 -10.05 2.12 27.31
N ARG A 20 -10.20 3.45 27.17
CA ARG A 20 -9.47 4.44 27.98
C ARG A 20 -10.35 5.22 28.95
N PHE A 21 -11.67 5.15 28.82
CA PHE A 21 -12.64 5.89 29.63
C PHE A 21 -13.81 5.00 30.08
N THR A 22 -13.50 3.88 30.75
CA THR A 22 -14.51 2.91 31.23
C THR A 22 -15.51 3.51 32.21
N ASP A 23 -15.03 4.35 33.14
CA ASP A 23 -15.81 4.82 34.30
C ASP A 23 -16.04 6.34 34.31
N SER A 24 -15.66 7.04 33.24
CA SER A 24 -15.77 8.49 33.17
C SER A 24 -16.24 8.97 31.80
N LYS A 25 -17.07 10.02 31.78
CA LYS A 25 -17.49 10.64 30.53
C LYS A 25 -16.31 11.40 29.89
N PRO A 26 -15.89 11.06 28.66
CA PRO A 26 -14.80 11.74 28.00
C PRO A 26 -15.17 13.20 27.69
N THR A 27 -14.27 14.13 28.00
CA THR A 27 -14.35 15.54 27.62
C THR A 27 -13.26 15.84 26.59
N VAL A 28 -13.36 16.94 25.86
CA VAL A 28 -12.30 17.35 24.91
C VAL A 28 -10.93 17.45 25.59
N LYS A 29 -10.88 17.97 26.83
CA LYS A 29 -9.65 18.11 27.61
C LYS A 29 -9.05 16.73 27.96
N THR A 30 -9.86 15.83 28.50
CA THR A 30 -9.38 14.50 28.91
C THR A 30 -9.01 13.65 27.71
N VAL A 31 -9.75 13.72 26.60
CA VAL A 31 -9.42 13.02 25.34
C VAL A 31 -8.12 13.55 24.75
N SER A 32 -7.94 14.88 24.71
CA SER A 32 -6.72 15.49 24.18
C SER A 32 -5.49 15.12 25.00
N GLN A 33 -5.59 15.17 26.33
CA GLN A 33 -4.52 14.78 27.24
C GLN A 33 -4.16 13.30 27.05
N MET A 34 -5.17 12.42 27.11
CA MET A 34 -4.98 10.99 26.93
C MET A 34 -4.32 10.65 25.59
N LEU A 35 -4.74 11.31 24.50
CA LEU A 35 -4.15 11.11 23.18
C LEU A 35 -2.67 11.50 23.15
N CYS A 36 -2.27 12.57 23.84
CA CYS A 36 -0.87 12.96 23.96
C CYS A 36 -0.06 11.98 24.82
N ASP A 37 -0.62 11.53 25.94
CA ASP A 37 0.06 10.63 26.89
C ASP A 37 0.40 9.28 26.23
N VAL A 38 -0.54 8.73 25.48
CA VAL A 38 -0.36 7.45 24.76
C VAL A 38 0.45 7.58 23.47
N ALA A 39 1.00 8.76 23.15
CA ALA A 39 1.66 8.97 21.86
C ALA A 39 2.88 8.05 21.65
N CYS A 40 3.63 7.76 22.72
CA CYS A 40 4.77 6.84 22.69
C CYS A 40 4.35 5.36 22.54
N GLU A 41 3.10 5.02 22.87
CA GLU A 41 2.56 3.67 22.68
C GLU A 41 2.37 3.35 21.19
N TYR A 42 2.17 4.37 20.36
CA TYR A 42 1.85 4.21 18.95
C TYR A 42 2.96 4.67 18.01
N ARG A 43 2.96 4.11 16.80
CA ARG A 43 3.73 4.71 15.70
C ARG A 43 3.09 6.05 15.31
N PRO A 44 3.87 7.06 14.90
CA PRO A 44 3.32 8.37 14.54
C PRO A 44 2.20 8.34 13.49
N ALA A 45 2.28 7.42 12.52
CA ALA A 45 1.25 7.26 11.50
C ALA A 45 -0.08 6.71 12.06
N TYR A 46 -0.01 5.79 13.03
CA TYR A 46 -1.19 5.26 13.70
C TYR A 46 -1.78 6.32 14.63
N TRP A 47 -0.95 7.01 15.40
CA TRP A 47 -1.39 8.11 16.26
C TRP A 47 -2.14 9.18 15.46
N ARG A 48 -1.61 9.59 14.30
CA ARG A 48 -2.29 10.53 13.40
C ARG A 48 -3.62 9.99 12.90
N ARG A 49 -3.70 8.69 12.58
CA ARG A 49 -4.96 8.04 12.20
C ARG A 49 -5.98 8.09 13.34
N LEU A 50 -5.55 7.78 14.56
CA LEU A 50 -6.38 7.83 15.77
C LEU A 50 -6.86 9.26 16.06
N LYS A 51 -5.98 10.26 15.96
CA LYS A 51 -6.34 11.68 16.07
C LYS A 51 -7.44 12.05 15.06
N THR A 52 -7.26 11.68 13.80
CA THR A 52 -8.28 11.91 12.77
C THR A 52 -9.59 11.18 13.09
N ALA A 53 -9.51 9.93 13.59
CA ALA A 53 -10.68 9.16 13.96
C ALA A 53 -11.50 9.84 15.09
N LEU A 54 -10.82 10.32 16.13
CA LEU A 54 -11.45 11.02 17.25
C LEU A 54 -12.08 12.35 16.80
N ALA A 55 -11.44 13.09 15.89
CA ALA A 55 -12.02 14.30 15.32
C ALA A 55 -13.27 14.02 14.48
N VAL A 56 -13.24 12.97 13.65
CA VAL A 56 -14.40 12.53 12.86
C VAL A 56 -15.55 12.09 13.77
N TYR A 57 -15.24 11.37 14.85
CA TYR A 57 -16.23 10.97 15.85
C TYR A 57 -16.87 12.18 16.54
N ALA A 58 -16.08 13.20 16.90
CA ALA A 58 -16.63 14.42 17.50
C ALA A 58 -17.56 15.17 16.53
N GLU A 59 -17.23 15.23 15.24
CA GLU A 59 -18.11 15.78 14.20
C GLU A 59 -19.40 14.97 14.02
N ASP A 60 -19.31 13.64 14.01
CA ASP A 60 -20.48 12.74 13.94
C ASP A 60 -21.46 13.01 15.10
N LYS A 61 -20.94 13.40 16.27
CA LYS A 61 -21.73 13.81 17.44
C LYS A 61 -22.14 15.29 17.43
N GLY A 62 -21.91 16.01 16.33
CA GLY A 62 -22.29 17.42 16.17
C GLY A 62 -21.37 18.42 16.88
N ASN A 63 -20.19 17.99 17.35
CA ASN A 63 -19.27 18.84 18.10
C ASN A 63 -18.05 19.26 17.24
N ALA A 64 -18.29 20.21 16.33
CA ALA A 64 -17.28 20.71 15.40
C ALA A 64 -16.09 21.40 16.10
N GLU A 65 -16.33 22.10 17.21
CA GLU A 65 -15.29 22.76 18.00
C GLU A 65 -14.31 21.74 18.58
N THR A 66 -14.82 20.69 19.21
CA THR A 66 -14.01 19.59 19.74
C THR A 66 -13.19 18.93 18.63
N ALA A 67 -13.79 18.71 17.46
CA ALA A 67 -13.07 18.14 16.33
C ALA A 67 -11.93 19.04 15.84
N ALA A 68 -12.13 20.36 15.80
CA ALA A 68 -11.09 21.32 15.43
C ALA A 68 -9.93 21.30 16.43
N ILE A 69 -10.22 21.30 17.74
CA ILE A 69 -9.21 21.19 18.80
C ILE A 69 -8.39 19.90 18.65
N ILE A 70 -9.06 18.75 18.50
CA ILE A 70 -8.39 17.45 18.34
C ILE A 70 -7.52 17.44 17.08
N ARG A 71 -7.98 18.01 15.96
CA ARG A 71 -7.17 18.11 14.73
C ARG A 71 -5.90 18.92 14.92
N GLY A 72 -5.97 19.98 15.72
CA GLY A 72 -4.84 20.86 16.05
C GLY A 72 -3.74 20.19 16.88
N LEU A 73 -4.02 19.07 17.54
CA LEU A 73 -3.03 18.40 18.39
C LEU A 73 -1.80 17.93 17.60
N VAL A 74 -0.62 18.21 18.14
CA VAL A 74 0.68 17.78 17.58
C VAL A 74 1.15 16.55 18.32
N ASN A 75 1.70 15.56 17.60
CA ASN A 75 2.22 14.35 18.23
C ASN A 75 3.50 14.69 19.02
N PRO A 76 3.52 14.51 20.35
CA PRO A 76 4.67 14.84 21.19
C PRO A 76 5.94 14.07 20.80
N THR A 77 5.81 12.82 20.36
CA THR A 77 6.95 11.98 19.93
C THR A 77 7.57 12.42 18.61
N THR A 78 6.96 13.35 17.88
CA THR A 78 7.54 13.93 16.66
C THR A 78 7.96 15.39 16.81
N SER A 79 7.41 16.11 17.79
CA SER A 79 7.73 17.52 18.02
C SER A 79 8.78 17.72 19.12
N CYS A 80 8.58 17.12 20.29
CA CYS A 80 9.35 17.47 21.50
C CYS A 80 10.13 16.28 22.07
N SER A 81 9.68 15.05 21.82
CA SER A 81 10.29 13.82 22.35
C SER A 81 10.63 12.81 21.25
N PRO A 82 11.47 13.17 20.26
CA PRO A 82 11.79 12.32 19.13
C PRO A 82 12.46 10.99 19.51
N HIS A 83 13.11 10.93 20.68
CA HIS A 83 13.73 9.72 21.20
C HIS A 83 12.72 8.62 21.60
N LEU A 84 11.45 8.99 21.89
CA LEU A 84 10.37 8.04 22.20
C LEU A 84 9.65 7.52 20.95
N LYS A 85 10.06 7.98 19.76
CA LYS A 85 9.38 7.67 18.50
C LYS A 85 9.52 6.20 18.13
N LYS A 86 8.39 5.49 18.07
CA LYS A 86 8.36 4.12 17.52
C LYS A 86 8.68 4.11 16.03
N HIS A 87 9.77 3.42 15.67
CA HIS A 87 10.21 3.27 14.28
C HIS A 87 9.26 2.38 13.45
N LYS A 88 9.28 2.61 12.13
CA LYS A 88 8.53 1.80 11.16
C LYS A 88 9.14 0.40 11.09
N GLN A 89 8.29 -0.63 11.00
CA GLN A 89 8.74 -1.99 10.71
C GLN A 89 9.57 -2.01 9.43
N ARG A 90 10.77 -2.61 9.52
CA ARG A 90 11.58 -2.91 8.35
C ARG A 90 10.88 -3.98 7.52
N ARG A 91 10.93 -3.85 6.20
CA ARG A 91 10.33 -4.79 5.24
C ARG A 91 11.35 -5.09 4.16
N VAL A 92 11.25 -6.27 3.55
CA VAL A 92 12.03 -6.61 2.35
C VAL A 92 11.59 -5.67 1.22
N LYS A 93 12.54 -4.93 0.66
CA LYS A 93 12.32 -3.95 -0.43
C LYS A 93 12.98 -4.36 -1.75
N SER A 94 13.84 -5.37 -1.71
CA SER A 94 14.49 -5.94 -2.88
C SER A 94 14.20 -7.43 -2.95
N VAL A 95 14.18 -7.97 -4.17
CA VAL A 95 14.01 -9.39 -4.44
C VAL A 95 15.12 -9.76 -5.41
N SER A 96 16.05 -10.63 -5.00
CA SER A 96 17.11 -11.13 -5.88
C SER A 96 16.53 -12.10 -6.92
N ASP A 97 17.28 -12.33 -8.00
CA ASP A 97 16.87 -13.27 -9.05
C ASP A 97 16.78 -14.69 -8.49
N GLU A 98 17.75 -15.11 -7.68
CA GLU A 98 17.73 -16.40 -6.97
C GLU A 98 16.50 -16.56 -6.07
N ASP A 99 16.12 -15.51 -5.33
CA ASP A 99 14.91 -15.54 -4.50
C ASP A 99 13.64 -15.62 -5.35
N HIS A 100 13.60 -14.91 -6.47
CA HIS A 100 12.50 -14.94 -7.41
C HIS A 100 12.35 -16.34 -8.02
N GLU A 101 13.41 -16.90 -8.59
CA GLU A 101 13.44 -18.23 -9.20
C GLU A 101 13.02 -19.32 -8.20
N THR A 102 13.58 -19.28 -6.98
CA THR A 102 13.22 -20.21 -5.90
C THR A 102 11.74 -20.14 -5.57
N LEU A 103 11.18 -18.92 -5.44
CA LEU A 103 9.76 -18.74 -5.13
C LEU A 103 8.86 -19.23 -6.28
N ILE A 104 9.18 -18.91 -7.53
CA ILE A 104 8.40 -19.33 -8.70
C ILE A 104 8.40 -20.86 -8.84
N ALA A 105 9.57 -21.50 -8.71
CA ALA A 105 9.69 -22.94 -8.74
C ALA A 105 8.85 -23.60 -7.63
N HIS A 106 8.91 -23.07 -6.40
CA HIS A 106 8.13 -23.55 -5.28
C HIS A 106 6.61 -23.45 -5.50
N LEU A 107 6.13 -22.31 -6.01
CA LEU A 107 4.70 -22.10 -6.28
C LEU A 107 4.20 -23.03 -7.38
N LYS A 108 4.98 -23.24 -8.44
CA LYS A 108 4.68 -24.21 -9.51
C LYS A 108 4.59 -25.63 -8.96
N ALA A 109 5.56 -26.06 -8.15
CA ALA A 109 5.58 -27.39 -7.54
C ALA A 109 4.35 -27.64 -6.64
N HIS A 110 3.88 -26.60 -5.94
CA HIS A 110 2.69 -26.68 -5.08
C HIS A 110 1.37 -26.41 -5.81
N LYS A 111 1.41 -26.13 -7.12
CA LYS A 111 0.24 -25.81 -7.95
C LYS A 111 -0.62 -24.65 -7.42
N ASP A 112 -0.04 -23.70 -6.67
CA ASP A 112 -0.75 -22.49 -6.23
C ASP A 112 -0.71 -21.43 -7.35
N ILE A 113 -1.49 -21.68 -8.40
CA ILE A 113 -1.51 -20.87 -9.63
C ILE A 113 -1.96 -19.43 -9.36
N GLU A 114 -2.83 -19.21 -8.38
CA GLU A 114 -3.28 -17.89 -7.95
C GLU A 114 -2.16 -17.07 -7.31
N CYS A 115 -1.34 -17.68 -6.43
CA CYS A 115 -0.17 -17.01 -5.88
C CYS A 115 0.87 -16.73 -6.96
N LEU A 116 1.09 -17.69 -7.87
CA LEU A 116 1.99 -17.53 -9.01
C LEU A 116 1.55 -16.35 -9.89
N ALA A 117 0.26 -16.32 -10.26
CA ALA A 117 -0.34 -15.24 -11.03
C ALA A 117 -0.13 -13.89 -10.33
N ALA A 118 -0.49 -13.76 -9.05
CA ALA A 118 -0.33 -12.50 -8.34
C ALA A 118 1.13 -12.03 -8.22
N VAL A 119 2.09 -12.95 -8.03
CA VAL A 119 3.52 -12.61 -8.00
C VAL A 119 3.98 -12.11 -9.37
N LEU A 120 3.70 -12.85 -10.45
CA LEU A 120 4.13 -12.50 -11.79
C LEU A 120 3.44 -11.22 -12.30
N THR A 121 2.17 -11.00 -11.99
CA THR A 121 1.48 -9.74 -12.29
C THR A 121 2.20 -8.55 -11.68
N VAL A 122 2.60 -8.61 -10.41
CA VAL A 122 3.32 -7.49 -9.77
C VAL A 122 4.76 -7.41 -10.26
N TYR A 123 5.40 -8.53 -10.57
CA TYR A 123 6.75 -8.61 -11.10
C TYR A 123 6.91 -7.98 -12.49
N PHE A 124 5.90 -8.07 -13.37
CA PHE A 124 5.95 -7.43 -14.68
C PHE A 124 5.42 -6.00 -14.69
N THR A 125 4.37 -5.71 -13.91
CA THR A 125 3.64 -4.44 -14.03
C THR A 125 3.94 -3.43 -12.93
N GLY A 126 4.52 -3.88 -11.81
CA GLY A 126 4.69 -3.08 -10.60
C GLY A 126 3.37 -2.66 -9.94
N CYS A 127 2.22 -3.22 -10.33
CA CYS A 127 0.92 -2.80 -9.81
C CYS A 127 0.76 -2.98 -8.29
N ARG A 128 -0.21 -2.27 -7.69
CA ARG A 128 -0.51 -2.51 -6.28
C ARG A 128 -1.25 -3.84 -6.16
N PRO A 129 -1.07 -4.59 -5.06
CA PRO A 129 -1.85 -5.81 -4.85
C PRO A 129 -3.36 -5.61 -4.99
N ALA A 130 -3.89 -4.50 -4.48
CA ALA A 130 -5.32 -4.18 -4.58
C ALA A 130 -5.81 -3.84 -6.00
N GLU A 131 -4.90 -3.64 -6.96
CA GLU A 131 -5.21 -3.34 -8.37
C GLU A 131 -5.23 -4.59 -9.24
N ILE A 132 -4.67 -5.73 -8.79
CA ILE A 132 -4.51 -6.96 -9.59
C ILE A 132 -5.83 -7.43 -10.19
N GLN A 133 -6.92 -7.39 -9.41
CA GLN A 133 -8.26 -7.84 -9.86
C GLN A 133 -8.92 -6.88 -10.87
N ASN A 134 -8.33 -5.71 -11.12
CA ASN A 134 -8.89 -4.68 -12.01
C ASN A 134 -7.99 -4.41 -13.21
N ILE A 135 -7.17 -5.40 -13.59
CA ILE A 135 -6.32 -5.34 -14.78
C ILE A 135 -7.10 -5.90 -15.97
N SER A 136 -7.15 -5.18 -17.08
CA SER A 136 -7.63 -5.68 -18.36
C SER A 136 -6.50 -5.84 -19.37
N LEU A 137 -6.65 -6.80 -20.26
CA LEU A 137 -5.78 -7.02 -21.41
C LEU A 137 -6.45 -6.40 -22.63
N ASP A 138 -5.83 -5.40 -23.22
CA ASP A 138 -6.46 -4.59 -24.27
C ASP A 138 -5.99 -5.00 -25.69
N GLY A 139 -5.23 -6.09 -25.80
CA GLY A 139 -4.60 -6.51 -27.05
C GLY A 139 -3.29 -5.76 -27.34
N ASN A 140 -2.59 -6.17 -28.39
CA ASN A 140 -1.34 -5.53 -28.83
C ASN A 140 -0.32 -5.31 -27.70
N GLN A 141 -0.15 -6.27 -26.80
CA GLN A 141 0.77 -6.15 -25.65
C GLN A 141 0.42 -5.01 -24.67
N THR A 142 -0.80 -4.46 -24.71
CA THR A 142 -1.25 -3.36 -23.85
C THR A 142 -2.15 -3.87 -22.74
N ILE A 143 -1.96 -3.34 -21.54
CA ILE A 143 -2.84 -3.58 -20.39
C ILE A 143 -3.35 -2.27 -19.80
N THR A 144 -4.56 -2.27 -19.26
CA THR A 144 -5.11 -1.18 -18.45
C THR A 144 -5.16 -1.60 -17.00
N ILE A 145 -4.72 -0.71 -16.10
CA ILE A 145 -4.78 -0.93 -14.65
C ILE A 145 -5.62 0.18 -14.02
N VAL A 146 -6.82 -0.18 -13.56
CA VAL A 146 -7.71 0.75 -12.85
C VAL A 146 -7.25 0.92 -11.40
N SER A 147 -7.08 2.17 -10.95
CA SER A 147 -6.49 2.45 -9.64
C SER A 147 -7.45 2.16 -8.49
N ALA A 148 -7.03 1.26 -7.60
CA ALA A 148 -7.71 0.98 -6.34
C ALA A 148 -7.70 2.16 -5.34
N LYS A 149 -7.01 3.25 -5.66
CA LYS A 149 -6.89 4.44 -4.79
C LYS A 149 -7.52 5.70 -5.38
N LYS A 150 -8.24 5.60 -6.50
CA LYS A 150 -8.92 6.72 -7.13
C LYS A 150 -9.86 7.39 -6.12
N ILE A 151 -9.51 8.60 -5.71
CA ILE A 151 -10.35 9.50 -4.90
C ILE A 151 -10.34 10.83 -5.66
N ASP A 152 -11.45 11.17 -6.31
CA ASP A 152 -11.77 12.46 -6.96
C ASP A 152 -10.53 13.20 -7.51
N ALA A 153 -9.79 12.56 -8.43
CA ALA A 153 -8.57 13.08 -9.08
C ALA A 153 -7.37 13.47 -8.16
N ILE A 154 -7.50 13.34 -6.84
CA ILE A 154 -6.49 13.77 -5.85
C ILE A 154 -5.44 12.68 -5.60
N ARG A 155 -5.78 11.40 -5.79
CA ARG A 155 -4.90 10.27 -5.51
C ARG A 155 -5.22 9.05 -6.35
N GLY A 156 -4.17 8.38 -6.84
CA GLY A 156 -4.26 7.20 -7.69
C GLY A 156 -4.70 7.57 -9.11
N CYS A 157 -4.12 6.92 -10.12
CA CYS A 157 -4.56 7.07 -11.50
C CYS A 157 -4.54 5.76 -12.26
N ASP A 158 -5.52 5.65 -13.13
CA ASP A 158 -5.62 4.62 -14.13
C ASP A 158 -4.44 4.80 -15.09
N ARG A 159 -3.96 3.69 -15.64
CA ARG A 159 -2.77 3.73 -16.50
C ARG A 159 -2.82 2.62 -17.53
N GLN A 160 -2.27 2.92 -18.69
CA GLN A 160 -2.03 1.96 -19.75
C GLN A 160 -0.54 1.69 -19.86
N LEU A 161 -0.20 0.40 -19.85
CA LEU A 161 1.17 -0.07 -19.92
C LEU A 161 1.33 -0.94 -21.16
N LYS A 162 2.42 -0.73 -21.89
CA LYS A 162 2.91 -1.67 -22.89
C LYS A 162 3.84 -2.65 -22.22
N LEU A 163 3.64 -3.94 -22.48
CA LEU A 163 4.49 -5.01 -21.98
C LEU A 163 5.36 -5.59 -23.11
N SER A 164 6.41 -6.31 -22.75
CA SER A 164 7.06 -7.23 -23.68
C SER A 164 6.09 -8.36 -24.05
N ASP A 165 6.32 -9.00 -25.21
CA ASP A 165 5.46 -10.11 -25.67
C ASP A 165 5.43 -11.24 -24.64
N GLU A 166 6.59 -11.64 -24.11
CA GLU A 166 6.69 -12.68 -23.08
C GLU A 166 5.87 -12.35 -21.82
N ALA A 167 6.00 -11.13 -21.31
CA ALA A 167 5.25 -10.67 -20.15
C ALA A 167 3.74 -10.65 -20.44
N TYR A 168 3.32 -10.14 -21.59
CA TYR A 168 1.92 -10.09 -21.99
C TYR A 168 1.31 -11.49 -22.10
N GLN A 169 1.95 -12.42 -22.80
CA GLN A 169 1.46 -13.79 -22.95
C GLN A 169 1.38 -14.51 -21.60
N THR A 170 2.37 -14.29 -20.73
CA THR A 170 2.37 -14.84 -19.37
C THR A 170 1.19 -14.33 -18.56
N LEU A 171 0.89 -13.03 -18.61
CA LEU A 171 -0.25 -12.45 -17.90
C LEU A 171 -1.59 -12.88 -18.51
N ALA A 172 -1.67 -13.02 -19.83
CA ALA A 172 -2.85 -13.53 -20.52
C ALA A 172 -3.24 -14.93 -20.05
N LEU A 173 -2.25 -15.79 -19.81
CA LEU A 173 -2.47 -17.13 -19.28
C LEU A 173 -2.87 -17.12 -17.79
N LEU A 174 -2.27 -16.25 -16.99
CA LEU A 174 -2.35 -16.34 -15.53
C LEU A 174 -3.48 -15.50 -14.91
N LEU A 175 -3.78 -14.31 -15.43
CA LEU A 175 -4.80 -13.42 -14.87
C LEU A 175 -6.19 -14.06 -14.73
N PRO A 176 -6.68 -14.91 -15.67
CA PRO A 176 -7.97 -15.59 -15.51
C PRO A 176 -8.07 -16.48 -14.26
N ASN A 177 -6.93 -16.87 -13.68
CA ASN A 177 -6.90 -17.68 -12.46
C ASN A 177 -7.06 -16.86 -11.19
N ILE A 178 -7.00 -15.52 -11.25
CA ILE A 178 -7.22 -14.68 -10.07
C ILE A 178 -8.72 -14.70 -9.73
N PRO A 179 -9.12 -15.14 -8.53
CA PRO A 179 -10.53 -15.17 -8.16
C PRO A 179 -11.10 -13.75 -8.03
N HIS A 180 -12.39 -13.59 -8.33
CA HIS A 180 -13.14 -12.33 -8.25
C HIS A 180 -14.30 -12.39 -7.25
N ALA A 181 -14.30 -13.36 -6.34
CA ALA A 181 -15.41 -13.62 -5.43
C ALA A 181 -15.22 -12.88 -4.09
N LYS A 182 -16.12 -11.94 -3.79
CA LYS A 182 -16.21 -11.37 -2.43
C LYS A 182 -16.88 -12.37 -1.47
N VAL A 183 -16.15 -13.40 -1.07
CA VAL A 183 -16.61 -14.31 0.00
C VAL A 183 -16.31 -13.66 1.36
N GLY A 184 -17.30 -13.35 2.18
CA GLY A 184 -17.10 -12.83 3.54
C GLY A 184 -16.33 -11.48 3.63
N LYS A 185 -15.71 -11.20 4.79
CA LYS A 185 -15.08 -9.89 5.10
C LYS A 185 -13.68 -9.68 4.50
N THR A 186 -13.04 -10.72 3.96
CA THR A 186 -11.64 -10.66 3.47
C THR A 186 -11.62 -10.68 1.95
N SER A 187 -10.85 -9.79 1.32
CA SER A 187 -10.69 -9.81 -0.14
C SER A 187 -9.83 -10.99 -0.60
N ASP A 188 -10.04 -11.43 -1.84
CA ASP A 188 -9.27 -12.52 -2.43
C ASP A 188 -7.78 -12.26 -2.47
N ILE A 189 -7.37 -11.05 -2.87
CA ILE A 189 -5.96 -10.64 -2.81
C ILE A 189 -5.39 -10.78 -1.40
N SER A 190 -6.16 -10.48 -0.35
CA SER A 190 -5.71 -10.65 1.04
C SER A 190 -5.51 -12.13 1.39
N ARG A 191 -6.35 -13.02 0.85
CA ARG A 191 -6.17 -14.48 0.99
C ARG A 191 -4.90 -14.93 0.28
N ILE A 192 -4.71 -14.54 -0.97
CA ILE A 192 -3.52 -14.83 -1.78
C ILE A 192 -2.26 -14.36 -1.05
N GLN A 193 -2.26 -13.13 -0.52
CA GLN A 193 -1.14 -12.61 0.27
C GLN A 193 -0.85 -13.45 1.51
N ARG A 194 -1.89 -13.94 2.22
CA ARG A 194 -1.72 -14.81 3.38
C ARG A 194 -1.17 -16.19 2.98
N ARG A 195 -1.59 -16.74 1.82
CA ARG A 195 -1.03 -17.99 1.29
C ARG A 195 0.44 -17.80 0.89
N LEU A 196 0.75 -16.76 0.13
CA LEU A 196 2.12 -16.39 -0.22
C LEU A 196 3.00 -16.28 1.03
N GLN A 197 2.50 -15.63 2.09
CA GLN A 197 3.17 -15.52 3.39
C GLN A 197 3.54 -16.90 3.98
N ARG A 198 2.65 -17.90 3.86
CA ARG A 198 2.93 -19.28 4.27
C ARG A 198 3.98 -19.93 3.39
N HIS A 199 3.93 -19.76 2.06
CA HIS A 199 4.94 -20.29 1.16
C HIS A 199 6.33 -19.72 1.48
N VAL A 200 6.48 -18.39 1.58
CA VAL A 200 7.79 -17.76 1.85
C VAL A 200 8.36 -18.13 3.21
N LYS A 201 7.53 -18.37 4.23
CA LYS A 201 7.98 -18.88 5.53
C LYS A 201 8.47 -20.32 5.46
N LYS A 202 7.89 -21.15 4.59
CA LYS A 202 8.35 -22.52 4.36
C LYS A 202 9.68 -22.55 3.62
N ILE A 203 9.84 -21.72 2.59
CA ILE A 203 11.09 -21.64 1.82
C ILE A 203 12.21 -21.07 2.69
N TRP A 204 11.94 -20.01 3.45
CA TRP A 204 12.95 -19.31 4.25
C TRP A 204 12.55 -19.15 5.72
N PRO A 205 12.51 -20.23 6.51
CA PRO A 205 12.01 -20.21 7.89
C PRO A 205 12.90 -19.36 8.83
N LYS A 206 14.19 -19.27 8.54
CA LYS A 206 15.17 -18.53 9.36
C LYS A 206 15.23 -17.03 9.06
N ARG A 207 14.58 -16.54 7.99
CA ARG A 207 14.61 -15.10 7.65
C ARG A 207 13.74 -14.32 8.63
N GLU A 208 14.30 -13.25 9.20
CA GLU A 208 13.57 -12.31 10.06
C GLU A 208 12.42 -11.61 9.31
N ARG A 209 12.60 -11.41 7.99
CA ARG A 209 11.65 -10.71 7.13
C ARG A 209 11.51 -11.46 5.81
N HIS A 210 10.28 -11.52 5.30
CA HIS A 210 9.96 -12.28 4.10
C HIS A 210 9.52 -11.37 2.95
N ILE A 211 9.71 -11.89 1.73
CA ILE A 211 9.20 -11.31 0.49
C ILE A 211 7.66 -11.27 0.54
N SER A 212 7.11 -10.22 -0.06
CA SER A 212 5.69 -10.03 -0.28
C SER A 212 5.46 -9.43 -1.67
N LEU A 213 4.20 -9.34 -2.11
CA LEU A 213 3.87 -8.60 -3.33
C LEU A 213 4.37 -7.14 -3.28
N TYR A 214 4.42 -6.51 -2.10
CA TYR A 214 5.00 -5.17 -1.98
C TYR A 214 6.51 -5.16 -2.16
N SER A 215 7.21 -6.25 -1.86
CA SER A 215 8.65 -6.38 -2.12
C SER A 215 8.93 -6.36 -3.63
N TYR A 216 8.15 -7.10 -4.42
CA TYR A 216 8.21 -7.04 -5.89
C TYR A 216 7.91 -5.64 -6.43
N ARG A 217 6.85 -4.99 -5.94
CA ARG A 217 6.56 -3.59 -6.32
C ARG A 217 7.72 -2.64 -5.97
N HIS A 218 8.38 -2.85 -4.83
CA HIS A 218 9.55 -2.05 -4.46
C HIS A 218 10.74 -2.33 -5.38
N GLN A 219 10.94 -3.57 -5.80
CA GLN A 219 11.98 -3.98 -6.74
C GLN A 219 11.77 -3.34 -8.11
N ILE A 220 10.56 -3.41 -8.69
CA ILE A 220 10.27 -2.69 -9.95
C ILE A 220 10.55 -1.20 -9.80
N GLY A 221 10.12 -0.58 -8.70
CA GLY A 221 10.40 0.84 -8.48
C GLY A 221 11.89 1.17 -8.39
N ALA A 222 12.74 0.23 -7.97
CA ALA A 222 14.19 0.36 -7.97
C ALA A 222 14.77 0.18 -9.39
N ASN A 223 14.30 -0.83 -10.13
CA ASN A 223 14.70 -1.10 -11.51
C ASN A 223 14.38 0.11 -12.43
N LEU A 224 13.17 0.66 -12.29
CA LEU A 224 12.74 1.87 -13.01
C LEU A 224 13.61 3.11 -12.72
N LYS A 225 14.12 3.25 -11.50
CA LYS A 225 15.06 4.33 -11.16
C LYS A 225 16.44 4.12 -11.80
N ALA A 226 16.84 2.87 -12.00
CA ALA A 226 18.13 2.51 -12.57
C ALA A 226 18.14 2.62 -14.10
N SER A 227 16.99 2.47 -14.76
CA SER A 227 16.86 2.47 -16.22
C SER A 227 16.86 3.86 -16.87
N GLY A 228 16.91 4.94 -16.08
CA GLY A 228 16.97 6.31 -16.59
C GLY A 228 15.62 6.98 -16.86
N PHE A 229 14.49 6.33 -16.53
CA PHE A 229 13.17 6.98 -16.62
C PHE A 229 13.08 8.21 -15.71
N SER A 230 12.36 9.23 -16.17
CA SER A 230 12.05 10.42 -15.38
C SER A 230 11.13 10.09 -14.21
N ARG A 231 11.14 10.94 -13.18
CA ARG A 231 10.22 10.79 -12.03
C ARG A 231 8.74 10.80 -12.44
N ALA A 232 8.39 11.45 -13.55
CA ALA A 232 7.03 11.48 -14.08
C ALA A 232 6.64 10.15 -14.73
N GLU A 233 7.52 9.56 -15.55
CA GLU A 233 7.29 8.25 -16.15
C GLU A 233 7.20 7.15 -15.09
N ILE A 234 8.12 7.16 -14.11
CA ILE A 234 8.07 6.21 -12.98
C ILE A 234 6.75 6.39 -12.20
N ALA A 235 6.31 7.62 -11.97
CA ALA A 235 5.04 7.88 -11.32
C ALA A 235 3.86 7.34 -12.14
N GLY A 236 3.87 7.55 -13.46
CA GLY A 236 2.88 7.01 -14.41
C GLY A 236 2.80 5.49 -14.36
N ILE A 237 3.94 4.80 -14.54
CA ILE A 237 4.03 3.32 -14.51
C ILE A 237 3.54 2.78 -13.16
N MET A 238 3.91 3.43 -12.06
CA MET A 238 3.53 2.99 -10.72
C MET A 238 2.12 3.46 -10.30
N GLY A 239 1.40 4.22 -11.12
CA GLY A 239 0.06 4.75 -10.81
C GLY A 239 0.07 5.70 -9.61
N HIS A 240 1.01 6.65 -9.61
CA HIS A 240 1.19 7.68 -8.62
C HIS A 240 0.70 9.03 -9.16
N SER A 241 -0.16 9.72 -8.41
CA SER A 241 -0.56 11.09 -8.72
C SER A 241 0.44 12.15 -8.23
N SER A 242 1.46 11.75 -7.46
CA SER A 242 2.53 12.64 -7.00
C SER A 242 3.91 12.01 -7.18
N HIS A 243 4.90 12.84 -7.51
CA HIS A 243 6.28 12.40 -7.73
C HIS A 243 6.99 11.97 -6.44
N ASP A 244 6.65 12.53 -5.28
CA ASP A 244 7.30 12.22 -3.98
C ASP A 244 7.19 10.74 -3.60
N SER A 245 6.14 10.08 -4.10
CA SER A 245 5.95 8.65 -3.84
C SER A 245 7.01 7.77 -4.53
N VAL A 246 7.77 8.32 -5.48
CA VAL A 246 8.91 7.64 -6.12
C VAL A 246 10.06 7.43 -5.11
N ASP A 247 10.25 8.35 -4.15
CA ASP A 247 11.35 8.27 -3.16
C ASP A 247 11.20 7.11 -2.17
N VAL A 248 10.00 6.51 -2.11
CA VAL A 248 9.69 5.38 -1.23
C VAL A 248 10.27 4.04 -1.75
N TYR A 249 10.58 3.96 -3.04
CA TYR A 249 11.11 2.76 -3.69
C TYR A 249 12.58 2.48 -3.37
N GLY A 250 13.03 1.25 -3.66
CA GLY A 250 14.41 0.82 -3.40
C GLY A 250 15.46 1.70 -4.10
N ASP A 251 16.72 1.49 -3.71
CA ASP A 251 17.87 2.18 -4.30
C ASP A 251 18.13 1.62 -5.70
N LYS A 252 18.55 2.47 -6.64
CA LYS A 252 18.95 2.07 -8.00
C LYS A 252 20.01 0.97 -7.98
N ARG A 253 20.85 0.94 -6.94
CA ARG A 253 21.91 -0.09 -6.74
C ARG A 253 21.36 -1.49 -6.50
N SER A 254 20.09 -1.61 -6.13
CA SER A 254 19.41 -2.90 -5.96
C SER A 254 18.76 -3.41 -7.25
N SER A 255 18.95 -2.72 -8.39
CA SER A 255 18.41 -3.14 -9.68
C SER A 255 19.03 -4.44 -10.16
N ASN A 256 18.20 -5.38 -10.62
CA ASN A 256 18.63 -6.69 -11.11
C ASN A 256 17.86 -7.21 -12.33
N GLN A 257 16.84 -6.49 -12.80
CA GLN A 257 15.95 -6.98 -13.86
C GLN A 257 15.95 -6.05 -15.08
N ARG A 258 15.85 -6.65 -16.28
CA ARG A 258 15.40 -5.93 -17.48
C ARG A 258 13.92 -5.55 -17.32
N LEU A 259 13.57 -4.33 -17.68
CA LEU A 259 12.19 -3.87 -17.57
C LEU A 259 11.37 -4.39 -18.77
N ASP A 260 10.25 -5.03 -18.45
CA ASP A 260 9.27 -5.53 -19.42
C ASP A 260 8.06 -4.60 -19.53
N VAL A 261 8.21 -3.33 -19.17
CA VAL A 261 7.09 -2.40 -19.04
C VAL A 261 7.46 -0.98 -19.43
N GLU A 262 6.59 -0.38 -20.23
CA GLU A 262 6.66 1.02 -20.65
C GLU A 262 5.28 1.68 -20.45
N ALA A 263 5.24 2.96 -20.10
CA ALA A 263 3.98 3.70 -20.01
C ALA A 263 3.57 4.22 -21.40
N LEU A 264 2.33 3.96 -21.79
CA LEU A 264 1.76 4.50 -23.04
C LEU A 264 1.04 5.83 -22.81
N LEU A 265 0.34 5.95 -21.68
CA LEU A 265 -0.34 7.17 -21.25
C LEU A 265 -0.07 7.38 -19.77
N ALA A 266 0.64 8.45 -19.45
CA ALA A 266 0.87 8.87 -18.08
C ALA A 266 -0.35 9.64 -17.57
N CYS A 267 -0.81 9.24 -16.39
CA CYS A 267 -1.60 10.02 -15.44
C CYS A 267 -1.71 11.53 -15.75
N GLU A 268 -2.77 11.99 -16.42
CA GLU A 268 -3.00 13.42 -16.76
C GLU A 268 -3.15 14.34 -15.53
N SER A 269 -3.10 13.79 -14.31
CA SER A 269 -3.39 14.46 -13.03
C SER A 269 -2.16 14.68 -12.13
N LEU A 270 -0.95 14.75 -12.70
CA LEU A 270 0.26 15.04 -11.93
C LEU A 270 0.25 16.49 -11.39
N GLN A 271 -0.40 16.72 -10.25
CA GLN A 271 -0.34 17.98 -9.52
C GLN A 271 0.88 17.99 -8.59
N SER A 272 1.77 18.96 -8.78
CA SER A 272 2.87 19.26 -7.88
C SER A 272 2.32 19.76 -6.54
N ARG A 273 2.39 18.94 -5.49
CA ARG A 273 2.15 19.44 -4.13
C ARG A 273 3.42 20.14 -3.65
N HIS A 274 3.49 21.45 -3.86
CA HIS A 274 4.27 22.29 -2.96
C HIS A 274 3.50 22.33 -1.62
N SER A 275 4.06 21.74 -0.57
CA SER A 275 3.60 22.02 0.79
C SER A 275 4.19 23.37 1.23
N PRO A 276 3.42 24.22 1.92
CA PRO A 276 3.98 25.35 2.67
C PRO A 276 4.86 24.87 3.84
#